data_AF-A0A1V6FN06-F1
#
_entry.id   AF-A0A1V6FN06-F1
#
_cell.length_a   1.000
_cell.length_b   1.000
_cell.length_c   1.000
_cell.angle_alpha   90.00
_cell.angle_beta   90.00
_cell.angle_gamma   90.00
#
_symmetry.space_group_name_H-M   'P 1'
#
loop_
_entity.id
_entity.type
_entity.pdbx_description
1 polymer ?
#
loop_
_entity_poly.entity_id
_entity_poly.type
_entity_poly.pdbx_seq_one_letter_code
_entity_poly.pdbx_strand_id
1 'polypeptide(L)'
;MRKIIAMSSSLCALTMLAAAQAELPERILSGYSGMFLGSNTDHLEKMIRELGKYKFNSIEVKIQHERRSMDLPGHADEVVRLAKLANENGLIFQIYLYPIPYDGVRRKDWEEHAVLPTPVDAQGNIVETAFNLSAPEAWKQLFKHAYQFVELREKIPFATLKFDIETIAHTYSYDDATWGKFCAANPGFPEATAPSEREKLLKGRNELPRYQAFFEQEVEKAVKEFADSLHAIDPTLILGYMPAHHGWMSQVFNRSLATEKTPAIVDGWDMYNGEGYTDRIAEHGKRIKDAHKNNRFVPWLRPNSYEPEDITISAYYGAANCDGYSLWSLAMLDENTNKRRGYDLPGGRQAALYLEAFKTANEAIYADLKENTIGTPQRIAYRPVKALVSPLDYSKIIVPELLPAGTGEGPTPRLVLRDQQTIFIYAKAGEEIKVALSHLAGNERPIALRYALFDCDKKVLREEAVSVGSRDVFTVMAPHTGIYALAVAGGVGGQAWYGVEVFTPYFAVDARTKAYFFNPQTIYVAGKDAGNPELLLTMQPTESHIRAINDEAPVEIVRSALNSIALPDGIVKVAFSRSDVTWSQNFVLSFPRGKIPFIYGHPERRLVPAE
;
A
#
# COMPACT_ATOMS: atom_id res chain seq x y z
N MET A 1 25.96 -17.80 81.49
CA MET A 1 24.61 -18.31 81.14
C MET A 1 24.19 -17.65 79.84
N ARG A 2 24.14 -18.41 78.73
CA ARG A 2 22.92 -18.82 77.95
C ARG A 2 22.13 -17.63 77.37
N LYS A 3 21.66 -17.58 76.11
CA LYS A 3 21.73 -18.29 74.81
C LYS A 3 20.86 -17.39 73.87
N ILE A 4 21.28 -17.04 72.64
CA ILE A 4 20.70 -17.46 71.32
C ILE A 4 19.15 -17.51 71.34
N ILE A 5 18.39 -16.81 70.49
CA ILE A 5 18.07 -17.16 69.07
C ILE A 5 17.55 -15.92 68.31
N ALA A 6 18.10 -15.71 67.12
CA ALA A 6 17.49 -14.99 66.00
C ALA A 6 16.57 -15.96 65.23
N MET A 7 15.36 -15.54 64.83
CA MET A 7 14.63 -16.20 63.74
C MET A 7 13.73 -15.21 63.00
N SER A 8 14.12 -15.00 61.73
CA SER A 8 13.36 -14.69 60.52
C SER A 8 11.86 -14.38 60.61
N SER A 9 11.49 -13.25 60.02
CA SER A 9 10.15 -13.03 59.47
C SER A 9 10.29 -12.44 58.06
N SER A 10 10.62 -13.31 57.12
CA SER A 10 10.38 -13.11 55.69
C SER A 10 8.99 -13.66 55.33
N LEU A 11 8.38 -13.11 54.27
CA LEU A 11 7.08 -13.47 53.64
C LEU A 11 5.84 -12.99 54.42
N CYS A 12 4.85 -12.30 53.85
CA CYS A 12 4.46 -12.05 52.46
C CYS A 12 3.83 -10.65 52.38
N ALA A 13 4.51 -9.69 51.77
CA ALA A 13 3.81 -8.61 51.08
C ALA A 13 3.50 -9.15 49.69
N LEU A 14 2.25 -9.58 49.47
CA LEU A 14 1.71 -9.69 48.11
C LEU A 14 1.79 -8.30 47.51
N THR A 15 2.83 -8.05 46.73
CA THR A 15 2.87 -6.92 45.80
C THR A 15 1.78 -7.16 44.78
N MET A 16 0.66 -6.44 44.92
CA MET A 16 -0.22 -6.18 43.80
C MET A 16 0.62 -5.44 42.75
N LEU A 17 1.17 -6.19 41.79
CA LEU A 17 1.64 -5.66 40.51
C LEU A 17 0.40 -5.17 39.75
N ALA A 18 -0.13 -4.01 40.14
CA ALA A 18 -0.77 -3.15 39.17
C ALA A 18 0.36 -2.78 38.20
N ALA A 19 0.37 -3.39 37.01
CA ALA A 19 1.28 -2.99 35.95
C ALA A 19 1.07 -1.49 35.74
N ALA A 20 2.05 -0.67 36.15
CA ALA A 20 2.05 0.74 35.84
C ALA A 20 1.97 0.82 34.31
N GLN A 21 0.83 1.27 33.82
CA GLN A 21 0.62 1.50 32.41
C GLN A 21 1.74 2.41 31.92
N ALA A 22 2.59 1.91 31.03
CA ALA A 22 3.66 2.72 30.48
C ALA A 22 3.01 3.91 29.76
N GLU A 23 3.23 5.12 30.28
CA GLU A 23 2.81 6.35 29.61
C GLU A 23 3.41 6.37 28.19
N LEU A 24 2.63 6.83 27.22
CA LEU A 24 3.16 6.96 25.87
C LEU A 24 4.35 7.93 25.86
N PRO A 25 5.41 7.62 25.10
CA PRO A 25 6.58 8.46 25.04
C PRO A 25 6.20 9.76 24.30
N GLU A 26 6.84 10.89 24.61
CA GLU A 26 6.54 12.16 23.94
C GLU A 26 6.75 12.09 22.42
N ARG A 27 7.66 11.23 21.95
CA ARG A 27 7.81 10.83 20.55
C ARG A 27 7.81 9.31 20.41
N ILE A 28 6.91 8.78 19.59
CA ILE A 28 6.79 7.34 19.33
C ILE A 28 7.85 6.96 18.29
N LEU A 29 8.83 6.15 18.69
CA LEU A 29 9.91 5.67 17.82
C LEU A 29 9.70 4.17 17.68
N SER A 30 8.98 3.78 16.63
CA SER A 30 8.36 2.46 16.54
C SER A 30 8.91 1.62 15.38
N GLY A 31 8.95 0.31 15.61
CA GLY A 31 9.11 -0.69 14.57
C GLY A 31 7.83 -1.49 14.38
N TYR A 32 7.47 -1.80 13.13
CA TYR A 32 6.29 -2.62 12.84
C TYR A 32 6.67 -4.03 12.37
N SER A 33 5.95 -5.06 12.86
CA SER A 33 5.99 -6.41 12.31
C SER A 33 4.62 -7.10 12.35
N GLY A 34 4.43 -8.08 11.47
CA GLY A 34 3.25 -8.94 11.47
C GLY A 34 3.49 -10.23 12.26
N MET A 35 2.44 -10.75 12.88
CA MET A 35 2.47 -12.03 13.58
C MET A 35 1.21 -12.83 13.27
N PHE A 36 1.36 -14.12 12.99
CA PHE A 36 0.27 -15.08 12.94
C PHE A 36 0.25 -15.87 14.25
N LEU A 37 -0.90 -15.93 14.93
CA LEU A 37 -1.07 -16.73 16.14
C LEU A 37 -0.85 -18.21 15.85
N GLY A 38 -0.17 -18.90 16.76
CA GLY A 38 0.22 -20.30 16.60
C GLY A 38 1.37 -20.53 15.62
N SER A 39 1.99 -19.45 15.10
CA SER A 39 3.17 -19.56 14.22
C SER A 39 4.47 -19.39 15.01
N ASN A 40 5.61 -19.63 14.34
CA ASN A 40 6.91 -19.35 14.93
C ASN A 40 7.10 -17.83 15.11
N THR A 41 7.42 -17.40 16.34
CA THR A 41 7.62 -16.00 16.75
C THR A 41 9.08 -15.63 17.00
N ASP A 42 10.05 -16.53 16.74
CA ASP A 42 11.48 -16.34 17.00
C ASP A 42 12.04 -15.07 16.33
N HIS A 43 11.61 -14.80 15.09
CA HIS A 43 11.99 -13.57 14.38
C HIS A 43 11.51 -12.33 15.14
N LEU A 44 10.26 -12.30 15.59
CA LEU A 44 9.70 -11.17 16.31
C LEU A 44 10.38 -10.99 17.67
N GLU A 45 10.62 -12.08 18.40
CA GLU A 45 11.34 -12.05 19.68
C GLU A 45 12.77 -11.53 19.52
N LYS A 46 13.49 -11.98 18.47
CA LYS A 46 14.80 -11.45 18.10
C LYS A 46 14.72 -9.94 17.85
N MET A 47 13.77 -9.51 17.02
CA MET A 47 13.65 -8.10 16.67
C MET A 47 13.31 -7.20 17.86
N ILE A 48 12.44 -7.66 18.77
CA ILE A 48 12.14 -6.95 20.02
C ILE A 48 13.43 -6.70 20.82
N ARG A 49 14.30 -7.71 20.95
CA ARG A 49 15.58 -7.59 21.67
C ARG A 49 16.57 -6.65 20.98
N GLU A 50 16.53 -6.56 19.65
CA GLU A 50 17.40 -5.66 18.88
C GLU A 50 16.93 -4.21 18.95
N LEU A 51 15.61 -3.95 18.87
CA LEU A 51 15.05 -2.59 18.81
C LEU A 51 15.53 -1.68 19.95
N GLY A 52 15.59 -2.19 21.18
CA GLY A 52 16.09 -1.41 22.34
C GLY A 52 17.55 -0.96 22.17
N LYS A 53 18.41 -1.77 21.52
CA LYS A 53 19.81 -1.40 21.24
C LYS A 53 19.92 -0.23 20.27
N TYR A 54 18.95 -0.13 19.35
CA TYR A 54 18.84 0.96 18.37
C TYR A 54 17.93 2.10 18.81
N LYS A 55 17.66 2.18 20.13
CA LYS A 55 16.97 3.30 20.79
C LYS A 55 15.52 3.50 20.35
N PHE A 56 14.89 2.49 19.77
CA PHE A 56 13.42 2.49 19.65
C PHE A 56 12.80 2.46 21.05
N ASN A 57 11.60 3.02 21.19
CA ASN A 57 10.83 2.99 22.44
C ASN A 57 9.50 2.27 22.31
N SER A 58 9.20 1.74 21.12
CA SER A 58 7.97 0.99 20.89
C SER A 58 8.11 -0.05 19.78
N ILE A 59 7.23 -1.04 19.83
CA ILE A 59 6.98 -1.98 18.75
C ILE A 59 5.47 -2.10 18.50
N GLU A 60 5.11 -2.11 17.23
CA GLU A 60 3.77 -2.40 16.74
C GLU A 60 3.72 -3.80 16.16
N VAL A 61 2.81 -4.62 16.68
CA VAL A 61 2.61 -5.99 16.22
C VAL A 61 1.21 -6.14 15.65
N LYS A 62 1.13 -6.44 14.35
CA LYS A 62 -0.13 -6.76 13.69
C LYS A 62 -0.47 -8.22 13.86
N ILE A 63 -1.42 -8.49 14.75
CA ILE A 63 -1.80 -9.83 15.18
C ILE A 63 -2.85 -10.38 14.24
N GLN A 64 -2.61 -11.59 13.74
CA GLN A 64 -3.44 -12.28 12.74
C GLN A 64 -3.69 -13.73 13.15
N HIS A 65 -4.71 -14.36 12.59
CA HIS A 65 -4.95 -15.80 12.73
C HIS A 65 -5.25 -16.41 11.35
N GLU A 66 -4.72 -17.61 11.08
CA GLU A 66 -4.90 -18.33 9.81
C GLU A 66 -6.37 -18.56 9.40
N ARG A 67 -7.29 -18.70 10.38
CA ARG A 67 -8.70 -19.03 10.15
C ARG A 67 -9.59 -17.80 9.91
N ARG A 68 -9.02 -16.60 9.81
CA ARG A 68 -9.75 -15.33 9.54
C ARG A 68 -10.73 -14.89 10.65
N SER A 69 -10.93 -15.72 11.69
CA SER A 69 -11.44 -15.38 13.02
C SER A 69 -10.36 -15.67 14.06
N MET A 70 -10.04 -14.71 14.91
CA MET A 70 -9.10 -14.85 16.03
C MET A 70 -9.79 -15.48 17.24
N ASP A 71 -9.34 -16.66 17.67
CA ASP A 71 -9.62 -17.18 19.00
C ASP A 71 -8.52 -16.71 19.96
N LEU A 72 -8.56 -15.43 20.33
CA LEU A 72 -7.53 -14.84 21.19
C LEU A 72 -7.35 -15.58 22.53
N PRO A 73 -8.42 -16.01 23.24
CA PRO A 73 -8.26 -16.76 24.49
C PRO A 73 -7.35 -17.99 24.40
N GLY A 74 -7.40 -18.74 23.30
CA GLY A 74 -6.54 -19.91 23.07
C GLY A 74 -5.06 -19.57 22.83
N HIS A 75 -4.75 -18.31 22.53
CA HIS A 75 -3.40 -17.84 22.19
C HIS A 75 -2.92 -16.67 23.08
N ALA A 76 -3.64 -16.35 24.15
CA ALA A 76 -3.34 -15.19 24.99
C ALA A 76 -1.90 -15.23 25.54
N ASP A 77 -1.44 -16.40 25.98
CA ASP A 77 -0.10 -16.59 26.53
C ASP A 77 1.03 -16.25 25.53
N GLU A 78 0.81 -16.48 24.23
CA GLU A 78 1.74 -16.11 23.17
C GLU A 78 1.91 -14.58 23.10
N VAL A 79 0.80 -13.86 23.13
CA VAL A 79 0.80 -12.38 23.11
C VAL A 79 1.35 -11.81 24.42
N VAL A 80 0.98 -12.40 25.57
CA VAL A 80 1.53 -12.00 26.89
C VAL A 80 3.05 -12.11 26.90
N ARG A 81 3.61 -13.21 26.36
CA ARG A 81 5.06 -13.43 26.31
C ARG A 81 5.75 -12.32 25.52
N LEU A 82 5.22 -11.96 24.35
CA LEU A 82 5.79 -10.91 23.50
C LEU A 82 5.65 -9.51 24.11
N ALA A 83 4.50 -9.21 24.70
CA ALA A 83 4.26 -7.94 25.37
C ALA A 83 5.20 -7.76 26.58
N LYS A 84 5.37 -8.81 27.39
CA LYS A 84 6.36 -8.82 28.48
C LYS A 84 7.78 -8.64 27.96
N LEU A 85 8.15 -9.38 26.91
CA LEU A 85 9.48 -9.27 26.30
C LEU A 85 9.75 -7.84 25.79
N ALA A 86 8.76 -7.20 25.16
CA ALA A 86 8.88 -5.80 24.72
C ALA A 86 9.10 -4.87 25.91
N ASN A 87 8.28 -4.98 26.95
CA ASN A 87 8.38 -4.14 28.14
C ASN A 87 9.71 -4.34 28.89
N GLU A 88 10.21 -5.58 28.99
CA GLU A 88 11.53 -5.91 29.58
C GLU A 88 12.69 -5.28 28.80
N ASN A 89 12.51 -5.02 27.49
CA ASN A 89 13.48 -4.33 26.64
C ASN A 89 13.21 -2.82 26.53
N GLY A 90 12.36 -2.26 27.39
CA GLY A 90 12.04 -0.83 27.43
C GLY A 90 11.19 -0.34 26.26
N LEU A 91 10.48 -1.25 25.60
CA LEU A 91 9.59 -0.94 24.48
C LEU A 91 8.14 -1.00 24.92
N ILE A 92 7.35 -0.03 24.50
CA ILE A 92 5.89 -0.09 24.60
C ILE A 92 5.36 -1.03 23.52
N PHE A 93 4.57 -2.02 23.96
CA PHE A 93 3.88 -2.96 23.06
C PHE A 93 2.55 -2.37 22.56
N GLN A 94 2.43 -2.24 21.24
CA GLN A 94 1.23 -1.76 20.56
C GLN A 94 0.65 -2.86 19.66
N ILE A 95 -0.67 -2.98 19.63
CA ILE A 95 -1.36 -4.02 18.87
C ILE A 95 -2.09 -3.40 17.68
N TYR A 96 -1.92 -4.03 16.52
CA TYR A 96 -2.64 -3.70 15.29
C TYR A 96 -3.61 -4.82 14.92
N LEU A 97 -4.84 -4.47 14.53
CA LEU A 97 -5.89 -5.40 14.14
C LEU A 97 -6.37 -5.14 12.72
N TYR A 98 -6.56 -6.22 11.95
CA TYR A 98 -7.33 -6.18 10.71
C TYR A 98 -8.84 -6.16 11.01
N PRO A 99 -9.66 -5.69 10.05
CA PRO A 99 -11.09 -5.92 10.12
C PRO A 99 -11.38 -7.42 9.93
N ILE A 100 -12.63 -7.81 10.19
CA ILE A 100 -13.11 -9.17 10.07
C ILE A 100 -14.20 -9.23 8.99
N PRO A 101 -13.98 -9.99 7.91
CA PRO A 101 -12.74 -10.70 7.55
C PRO A 101 -11.60 -9.71 7.21
N TYR A 102 -10.37 -10.21 7.09
CA TYR A 102 -9.16 -9.41 6.81
C TYR A 102 -9.33 -8.34 5.72
N ASP A 103 -10.09 -8.65 4.68
CA ASP A 103 -10.31 -7.78 3.54
C ASP A 103 -11.46 -6.79 3.74
N GLY A 104 -12.06 -6.72 4.94
CA GLY A 104 -13.19 -5.84 5.26
C GLY A 104 -14.48 -6.18 4.51
N VAL A 105 -14.50 -7.27 3.73
CA VAL A 105 -15.59 -7.62 2.82
C VAL A 105 -16.59 -8.52 3.52
N ARG A 106 -17.86 -8.12 3.49
CA ARG A 106 -18.96 -8.89 4.06
C ARG A 106 -19.08 -10.28 3.41
N ARG A 107 -19.38 -11.30 4.22
CA ARG A 107 -19.55 -12.69 3.80
C ARG A 107 -21.00 -13.10 3.97
N LYS A 108 -21.72 -13.39 2.88
CA LYS A 108 -23.14 -13.73 2.93
C LYS A 108 -23.43 -15.09 3.60
N ASP A 109 -22.45 -15.97 3.58
CA ASP A 109 -22.48 -17.32 4.15
C ASP A 109 -22.17 -17.34 5.65
N TRP A 110 -21.78 -16.20 6.24
CA TRP A 110 -21.54 -16.10 7.68
C TRP A 110 -22.81 -15.58 8.36
N GLU A 111 -23.35 -16.37 9.28
CA GLU A 111 -24.62 -16.05 9.97
C GLU A 111 -24.56 -14.69 10.67
N GLU A 112 -23.43 -14.38 11.31
CA GLU A 112 -23.24 -13.10 12.00
C GLU A 112 -23.11 -11.90 11.06
N HIS A 113 -22.79 -12.12 9.78
CA HIS A 113 -22.78 -11.07 8.76
C HIS A 113 -24.14 -10.93 8.08
N ALA A 114 -24.87 -12.03 7.94
CA ALA A 114 -26.17 -12.07 7.28
C ALA A 114 -27.17 -11.10 7.93
N VAL A 115 -27.10 -10.94 9.25
CA VAL A 115 -27.98 -10.06 10.05
C VAL A 115 -27.58 -8.58 10.03
N LEU A 116 -26.39 -8.25 9.53
CA LEU A 116 -25.88 -6.88 9.52
C LEU A 116 -26.32 -6.13 8.27
N PRO A 117 -26.62 -4.82 8.39
CA PRO A 117 -27.11 -4.02 7.28
C PRO A 117 -26.07 -3.90 6.16
N THR A 118 -26.56 -3.96 4.92
CA THR A 118 -25.78 -3.74 3.70
C THR A 118 -26.10 -2.37 3.14
N PRO A 119 -25.15 -1.68 2.50
CA PRO A 119 -25.43 -0.41 1.88
C PRO A 119 -26.16 -0.63 0.55
N VAL A 120 -26.94 0.37 0.14
CA VAL A 120 -27.54 0.44 -1.19
C VAL A 120 -26.79 1.48 -2.02
N ASP A 121 -26.34 1.12 -3.22
CA ASP A 121 -25.59 2.03 -4.09
C ASP A 121 -26.50 3.10 -4.74
N ALA A 122 -25.89 4.01 -5.51
CA ALA A 122 -26.61 5.10 -6.16
C ALA A 122 -27.61 4.63 -7.24
N GLN A 123 -27.47 3.40 -7.74
CA GLN A 123 -28.35 2.78 -8.71
C GLN A 123 -29.49 2.01 -8.02
N GLY A 124 -29.51 1.96 -6.69
CA GLY A 124 -30.51 1.25 -5.90
C GLY A 124 -30.20 -0.24 -5.72
N ASN A 125 -28.99 -0.70 -6.04
CA ASN A 125 -28.60 -2.10 -5.84
C ASN A 125 -28.07 -2.31 -4.41
N ILE A 126 -28.40 -3.47 -3.85
CA ILE A 126 -27.80 -3.93 -2.59
C ILE A 126 -26.36 -4.35 -2.84
N VAL A 127 -25.42 -3.77 -2.09
CA VAL A 127 -24.00 -4.14 -2.15
C VAL A 127 -23.72 -5.24 -1.13
N GLU A 128 -24.03 -6.49 -1.49
CA GLU A 128 -23.95 -7.65 -0.56
C GLU A 128 -22.58 -7.87 0.09
N THR A 129 -21.52 -7.37 -0.56
CA THR A 129 -20.12 -7.50 -0.17
C THR A 129 -19.64 -6.38 0.76
N ALA A 130 -20.49 -5.41 1.11
CA ALA A 130 -20.14 -4.30 1.99
C ALA A 130 -21.07 -4.24 3.22
N PHE A 131 -20.57 -3.64 4.29
CA PHE A 131 -21.37 -3.29 5.46
C PHE A 131 -21.88 -1.85 5.32
N ASN A 132 -23.09 -1.55 5.79
CA ASN A 132 -23.49 -0.16 5.95
C ASN A 132 -22.74 0.43 7.16
N LEU A 133 -21.77 1.30 6.89
CA LEU A 133 -20.88 1.86 7.91
C LEU A 133 -21.56 2.86 8.85
N SER A 134 -22.79 3.32 8.56
CA SER A 134 -23.54 4.15 9.51
C SER A 134 -24.16 3.34 10.65
N ALA A 135 -24.00 2.02 10.64
CA ALA A 135 -24.54 1.10 11.63
C ALA A 135 -23.47 0.74 12.70
N PRO A 136 -23.68 1.08 13.99
CA PRO A 136 -22.70 0.79 15.05
C PRO A 136 -22.32 -0.70 15.16
N GLU A 137 -23.27 -1.60 14.95
CA GLU A 137 -23.08 -3.04 15.00
C GLU A 137 -22.11 -3.56 13.93
N ALA A 138 -22.00 -2.88 12.78
CA ALA A 138 -21.04 -3.22 11.74
C ALA A 138 -19.59 -3.03 12.23
N TRP A 139 -19.32 -1.92 12.93
CA TRP A 139 -17.99 -1.65 13.50
C TRP A 139 -17.61 -2.63 14.60
N LYS A 140 -18.59 -2.95 15.47
CA LYS A 140 -18.41 -3.97 16.50
C LYS A 140 -18.06 -5.33 15.89
N GLN A 141 -18.71 -5.71 14.79
CA GLN A 141 -18.40 -6.95 14.09
C GLN A 141 -17.02 -6.90 13.41
N LEU A 142 -16.74 -5.83 12.66
CA LEU A 142 -15.48 -5.66 11.93
C LEU A 142 -14.27 -5.75 12.87
N PHE A 143 -14.38 -5.23 14.09
CA PHE A 143 -13.29 -5.24 15.07
C PHE A 143 -13.63 -6.00 16.35
N LYS A 144 -14.41 -7.10 16.25
CA LYS A 144 -14.84 -7.87 17.44
C LYS A 144 -13.69 -8.36 18.32
N HIS A 145 -12.51 -8.59 17.75
CA HIS A 145 -11.31 -8.99 18.48
C HIS A 145 -10.74 -7.88 19.38
N ALA A 146 -11.05 -6.61 19.12
CA ALA A 146 -10.65 -5.52 20.01
C ALA A 146 -11.22 -5.73 21.41
N TYR A 147 -12.49 -6.13 21.53
CA TYR A 147 -13.12 -6.44 22.82
C TYR A 147 -12.39 -7.55 23.57
N GLN A 148 -11.97 -8.61 22.87
CA GLN A 148 -11.20 -9.70 23.49
C GLN A 148 -9.85 -9.22 24.04
N PHE A 149 -9.16 -8.31 23.34
CA PHE A 149 -7.93 -7.72 23.85
C PHE A 149 -8.17 -6.82 25.06
N VAL A 150 -9.21 -5.99 25.03
CA VAL A 150 -9.53 -5.10 26.15
C VAL A 150 -9.94 -5.91 27.39
N GLU A 151 -10.71 -6.98 27.23
CA GLU A 151 -11.07 -7.91 28.33
C GLU A 151 -9.86 -8.65 28.91
N LEU A 152 -8.83 -8.90 28.10
CA LEU A 152 -7.59 -9.57 28.53
C LEU A 152 -6.48 -8.59 28.93
N ARG A 153 -6.77 -7.29 29.03
CA ARG A 153 -5.76 -6.25 29.24
C ARG A 153 -5.03 -6.34 30.58
N GLU A 154 -5.68 -6.85 31.63
CA GLU A 154 -4.99 -7.13 32.90
C GLU A 154 -3.89 -8.19 32.75
N LYS A 155 -3.99 -9.07 31.74
CA LYS A 155 -3.02 -10.14 31.48
C LYS A 155 -1.98 -9.74 30.44
N ILE A 156 -2.41 -9.02 29.39
CA ILE A 156 -1.57 -8.62 28.26
C ILE A 156 -1.17 -7.15 28.45
N PRO A 157 0.09 -6.85 28.82
CA PRO A 157 0.52 -5.49 29.12
C PRO A 157 0.81 -4.69 27.84
N PHE A 158 -0.23 -4.35 27.07
CA PHE A 158 -0.16 -3.49 25.88
C PHE A 158 -0.69 -2.08 26.17
N ALA A 159 -0.18 -1.07 25.47
CA ALA A 159 -0.64 0.31 25.63
C ALA A 159 -1.81 0.66 24.70
N THR A 160 -1.68 0.27 23.42
CA THR A 160 -2.52 0.77 22.33
C THR A 160 -3.20 -0.36 21.56
N LEU A 161 -4.46 -0.15 21.16
CA LEU A 161 -5.13 -0.91 20.09
C LEU A 161 -5.32 -0.02 18.86
N LYS A 162 -4.86 -0.51 17.70
CA LYS A 162 -4.97 0.20 16.43
C LYS A 162 -5.74 -0.60 15.39
N PHE A 163 -6.51 0.11 14.58
CA PHE A 163 -7.40 -0.47 13.57
C PHE A 163 -6.86 -0.23 12.16
N ASP A 164 -6.64 -1.30 11.41
CA ASP A 164 -6.41 -1.16 9.98
C ASP A 164 -7.75 -0.99 9.28
N ILE A 165 -7.95 0.16 8.66
CA ILE A 165 -9.18 0.51 7.98
C ILE A 165 -8.99 0.50 6.45
N GLU A 166 -7.80 0.19 5.93
CA GLU A 166 -7.45 0.25 4.49
C GLU A 166 -8.32 -0.65 3.61
N THR A 167 -8.79 -1.78 4.13
CA THR A 167 -9.50 -2.78 3.33
C THR A 167 -11.02 -2.60 3.35
N ILE A 168 -11.54 -1.67 4.16
CA ILE A 168 -12.99 -1.47 4.34
C ILE A 168 -13.54 -0.62 3.18
N ALA A 169 -14.67 -1.04 2.58
CA ALA A 169 -15.27 -0.29 1.47
C ALA A 169 -16.00 0.99 1.93
N HIS A 170 -15.69 2.15 1.34
CA HIS A 170 -16.27 3.46 1.71
C HIS A 170 -17.55 3.83 0.95
N THR A 171 -18.51 2.91 0.90
CA THR A 171 -19.73 3.11 0.11
C THR A 171 -20.71 4.02 0.86
N TYR A 172 -21.12 5.12 0.25
CA TYR A 172 -22.29 5.88 0.72
C TYR A 172 -23.55 5.05 0.52
N SER A 173 -24.31 4.81 1.58
CA SER A 173 -25.59 4.09 1.47
C SER A 173 -26.70 5.04 1.06
N TYR A 174 -27.57 4.60 0.16
CA TYR A 174 -28.85 5.21 -0.19
C TYR A 174 -30.01 4.30 0.19
N ASP A 175 -29.90 3.51 1.26
CA ASP A 175 -30.99 2.68 1.76
C ASP A 175 -32.10 3.51 2.43
N ASP A 176 -33.29 2.91 2.61
CA ASP A 176 -34.47 3.60 3.12
C ASP A 176 -34.28 4.13 4.54
N ALA A 177 -33.55 3.40 5.39
CA ALA A 177 -33.30 3.82 6.76
C ALA A 177 -32.43 5.09 6.82
N THR A 178 -31.35 5.11 6.04
CA THR A 178 -30.42 6.25 5.94
C THR A 178 -31.10 7.45 5.28
N TRP A 179 -31.85 7.22 4.20
CA TRP A 179 -32.61 8.26 3.52
C TRP A 179 -33.71 8.87 4.40
N GLY A 180 -34.44 8.04 5.14
CA GLY A 180 -35.45 8.49 6.10
C GLY A 180 -34.87 9.43 7.15
N LYS A 181 -33.71 9.08 7.72
CA LYS A 181 -32.98 9.98 8.64
C LYS A 181 -32.58 11.30 7.97
N PHE A 182 -32.10 11.25 6.73
CA PHE A 182 -31.75 12.46 5.98
C PHE A 182 -32.98 13.34 5.73
N CYS A 183 -34.10 12.77 5.29
CA CYS A 183 -35.35 13.49 5.06
C CYS A 183 -35.92 14.10 6.36
N ALA A 184 -35.83 13.39 7.48
CA ALA A 184 -36.25 13.92 8.78
C ALA A 184 -35.45 15.17 9.17
N ALA A 185 -34.14 15.18 8.91
CA ALA A 185 -33.28 16.34 9.12
C ALA A 185 -33.44 17.42 8.03
N ASN A 186 -34.04 17.08 6.88
CA ASN A 186 -34.15 17.95 5.70
C ASN A 186 -35.55 17.81 5.05
N PRO A 187 -36.61 18.41 5.64
CA PRO A 187 -38.01 18.17 5.25
C PRO A 187 -38.37 18.52 3.80
N GLY A 188 -37.48 19.21 3.06
CA GLY A 188 -37.66 19.50 1.63
C GLY A 188 -37.43 18.29 0.71
N PHE A 189 -36.94 17.16 1.22
CA PHE A 189 -36.70 15.94 0.44
C PHE A 189 -37.83 14.92 0.63
N PRO A 190 -38.38 14.33 -0.45
CA PRO A 190 -39.43 13.32 -0.33
C PRO A 190 -38.88 11.99 0.19
N GLU A 191 -39.35 11.55 1.36
CA GLU A 191 -38.96 10.27 1.96
C GLU A 191 -39.29 9.07 1.05
N ALA A 192 -40.42 9.13 0.32
CA ALA A 192 -40.87 8.11 -0.62
C ALA A 192 -40.03 8.02 -1.92
N THR A 193 -38.95 8.80 -2.06
CA THR A 193 -38.05 8.70 -3.22
C THR A 193 -37.38 7.32 -3.23
N ALA A 194 -37.57 6.55 -4.30
CA ALA A 194 -36.95 5.22 -4.45
C ALA A 194 -35.41 5.30 -4.41
N PRO A 195 -34.70 4.29 -3.85
CA PRO A 195 -33.24 4.31 -3.74
C PRO A 195 -32.49 4.70 -5.01
N SER A 196 -32.88 4.14 -6.16
CA SER A 196 -32.26 4.37 -7.48
C SER A 196 -32.38 5.81 -7.99
N GLU A 197 -33.29 6.62 -7.45
CA GLU A 197 -33.51 8.02 -7.86
C GLU A 197 -32.90 9.03 -6.88
N ARG A 198 -32.42 8.60 -5.70
CA ARG A 198 -31.94 9.50 -4.64
C ARG A 198 -30.74 10.32 -5.07
N GLU A 199 -29.72 9.69 -5.63
CA GLU A 199 -28.51 10.41 -6.07
C GLU A 199 -28.84 11.40 -7.19
N LYS A 200 -29.70 11.00 -8.14
CA LYS A 200 -30.15 11.88 -9.24
C LYS A 200 -30.94 13.07 -8.73
N LEU A 201 -31.84 12.87 -7.75
CA LEU A 201 -32.56 13.94 -7.09
C LEU A 201 -31.61 14.92 -6.39
N LEU A 202 -30.64 14.40 -5.63
CA LEU A 202 -29.63 15.19 -4.93
C LEU A 202 -28.78 15.99 -5.91
N LYS A 203 -28.30 15.38 -7.00
CA LYS A 203 -27.57 16.06 -8.08
C LYS A 203 -28.41 17.13 -8.75
N GLY A 204 -29.67 16.82 -9.08
CA GLY A 204 -30.61 17.75 -9.70
C GLY A 204 -30.93 18.98 -8.84
N ARG A 205 -30.73 18.88 -7.53
CA ARG A 205 -30.89 20.00 -6.57
C ARG A 205 -29.56 20.61 -6.11
N ASN A 206 -28.42 20.11 -6.59
CA ASN A 206 -27.09 20.48 -6.11
C ASN A 206 -26.86 20.24 -4.60
N GLU A 207 -27.46 19.17 -4.06
CA GLU A 207 -27.50 18.83 -2.63
C GLU A 207 -26.77 17.51 -2.32
N LEU A 208 -26.11 16.90 -3.31
CA LEU A 208 -25.29 15.71 -3.11
C LEU A 208 -24.20 15.89 -2.04
N PRO A 209 -23.43 17.01 -2.01
CA PRO A 209 -22.43 17.23 -0.97
C PRO A 209 -23.04 17.28 0.45
N ARG A 210 -24.27 17.81 0.58
CA ARG A 210 -24.99 17.86 1.86
C ARG A 210 -25.37 16.48 2.34
N TYR A 211 -25.83 15.61 1.44
CA TYR A 211 -26.12 14.21 1.76
C TYR A 211 -24.87 13.44 2.17
N GLN A 212 -23.76 13.60 1.44
CA GLN A 212 -22.49 12.96 1.76
C GLN A 212 -21.99 13.38 3.15
N ALA A 213 -22.01 14.69 3.45
CA ALA A 213 -21.66 15.19 4.77
C ALA A 213 -22.58 14.65 5.88
N PHE A 214 -23.88 14.52 5.62
CA PHE A 214 -24.82 13.89 6.56
C PHE A 214 -24.46 12.41 6.80
N PHE A 215 -24.18 11.63 5.74
CA PHE A 215 -23.80 10.24 5.89
C PHE A 215 -22.50 10.08 6.67
N GLU A 216 -21.47 10.89 6.37
CA GLU A 216 -20.22 10.92 7.11
C GLU A 216 -20.42 11.21 8.61
N GLN A 217 -21.38 12.08 8.96
CA GLN A 217 -21.74 12.35 10.36
C GLN A 217 -22.43 11.15 11.03
N GLU A 218 -23.27 10.40 10.31
CA GLU A 218 -23.87 9.18 10.86
C GLU A 218 -22.82 8.09 11.07
N VAL A 219 -21.85 7.95 10.16
CA VAL A 219 -20.70 7.06 10.35
C VAL A 219 -19.84 7.52 11.53
N GLU A 220 -19.62 8.83 11.69
CA GLU A 220 -18.90 9.39 12.84
C GLU A 220 -19.56 9.04 14.17
N LYS A 221 -20.90 9.10 14.25
CA LYS A 221 -21.63 8.66 15.44
C LYS A 221 -21.40 7.17 15.70
N ALA A 222 -21.48 6.33 14.67
CA ALA A 222 -21.27 4.89 14.81
C ALA A 222 -19.84 4.53 15.26
N VAL A 223 -18.83 5.21 14.73
CA VAL A 223 -17.43 5.03 15.15
C VAL A 223 -17.20 5.51 16.58
N LYS A 224 -17.81 6.64 16.99
CA LYS A 224 -17.74 7.11 18.38
C LYS A 224 -18.41 6.13 19.34
N GLU A 225 -19.58 5.60 18.99
CA GLU A 225 -20.25 4.58 19.81
C GLU A 225 -19.39 3.31 19.97
N PHE A 226 -18.74 2.88 18.88
CA PHE A 226 -17.77 1.78 18.94
C PHE A 226 -16.59 2.10 19.87
N ALA A 227 -15.95 3.27 19.72
CA ALA A 227 -14.82 3.68 20.55
C ALA A 227 -15.23 3.83 22.03
N ASP A 228 -16.37 4.45 22.30
CA ASP A 228 -16.93 4.63 23.65
C ASP A 228 -17.23 3.29 24.30
N SER A 229 -17.71 2.30 23.54
CA SER A 229 -17.94 0.95 24.07
C SER A 229 -16.65 0.22 24.48
N LEU A 230 -15.51 0.51 23.85
CA LEU A 230 -14.21 0.00 24.28
C LEU A 230 -13.70 0.76 25.50
N HIS A 231 -13.84 2.09 25.52
CA HIS A 231 -13.47 2.92 26.68
C HIS A 231 -14.35 2.65 27.91
N ALA A 232 -15.58 2.18 27.73
CA ALA A 232 -16.43 1.74 28.82
C ALA A 232 -15.85 0.50 29.55
N ILE A 233 -15.12 -0.35 28.83
CA ILE A 233 -14.40 -1.50 29.42
C ILE A 233 -13.06 -1.04 29.99
N ASP A 234 -12.31 -0.22 29.25
CA ASP A 234 -11.06 0.39 29.74
C ASP A 234 -10.94 1.89 29.38
N PRO A 235 -11.19 2.79 30.35
CA PRO A 235 -11.09 4.23 30.14
C PRO A 235 -9.69 4.77 29.85
N THR A 236 -8.63 3.98 30.07
CA THR A 236 -7.24 4.38 29.78
C THR A 236 -6.72 3.85 28.45
N LEU A 237 -7.56 3.11 27.71
CA LEU A 237 -7.22 2.58 26.40
C LEU A 237 -6.87 3.70 25.42
N ILE A 238 -5.73 3.52 24.75
CA ILE A 238 -5.33 4.38 23.64
C ILE A 238 -5.73 3.67 22.38
N LEU A 239 -6.55 4.34 21.58
CA LEU A 239 -7.00 3.86 20.28
C LEU A 239 -6.15 4.48 19.16
N GLY A 240 -6.11 3.83 18.01
CA GLY A 240 -5.44 4.37 16.83
C GLY A 240 -5.89 3.71 15.55
N TYR A 241 -5.38 4.18 14.41
CA TYR A 241 -5.74 3.60 13.11
C TYR A 241 -4.73 3.93 12.00
N MET A 242 -4.82 3.17 10.90
CA MET A 242 -4.16 3.42 9.61
C MET A 242 -5.12 3.09 8.46
N PRO A 243 -5.02 3.79 7.32
CA PRO A 243 -4.11 4.90 7.05
C PRO A 243 -4.74 6.26 7.41
N ALA A 244 -3.90 7.22 7.81
CA ALA A 244 -4.28 8.61 8.04
C ALA A 244 -4.91 9.29 6.80
N HIS A 245 -4.66 8.76 5.60
CA HIS A 245 -5.27 9.19 4.34
C HIS A 245 -5.96 8.02 3.61
N HIS A 246 -7.29 7.92 3.76
CA HIS A 246 -8.10 6.88 3.13
C HIS A 246 -9.52 7.40 2.84
N GLY A 247 -9.61 8.41 1.97
CA GLY A 247 -10.87 9.07 1.65
C GLY A 247 -11.53 9.76 2.85
N TRP A 248 -12.86 9.83 2.84
CA TRP A 248 -13.65 10.44 3.91
C TRP A 248 -13.60 9.64 5.23
N MET A 249 -13.37 8.33 5.17
CA MET A 249 -13.34 7.47 6.35
C MET A 249 -12.21 7.82 7.32
N SER A 250 -11.00 8.13 6.83
CA SER A 250 -9.92 8.62 7.71
C SER A 250 -10.27 9.94 8.39
N GLN A 251 -11.04 10.81 7.74
CA GLN A 251 -11.46 12.07 8.36
C GLN A 251 -12.44 11.82 9.51
N VAL A 252 -13.32 10.83 9.39
CA VAL A 252 -14.20 10.39 10.48
C VAL A 252 -13.38 9.86 11.65
N PHE A 253 -12.40 8.99 11.41
CA PHE A 253 -11.55 8.44 12.47
C PHE A 253 -10.71 9.51 13.18
N ASN A 254 -10.16 10.48 12.43
CA ASN A 254 -9.45 11.65 12.98
C ASN A 254 -10.28 12.43 14.02
N ARG A 255 -11.61 12.41 13.94
CA ARG A 255 -12.52 13.13 14.85
C ARG A 255 -13.10 12.26 15.97
N SER A 256 -12.86 10.95 15.95
CA SER A 256 -13.69 10.00 16.72
C SER A 256 -12.95 9.18 17.77
N LEU A 257 -11.64 8.94 17.62
CA LEU A 257 -10.94 7.99 18.49
C LEU A 257 -10.31 8.62 19.74
N ALA A 258 -9.87 9.88 19.65
CA ALA A 258 -9.25 10.56 20.78
C ALA A 258 -10.30 11.07 21.75
N THR A 259 -9.95 11.11 23.04
CA THR A 259 -10.75 11.73 24.09
C THR A 259 -9.96 12.86 24.75
N GLU A 260 -10.58 13.58 25.68
CA GLU A 260 -9.86 14.56 26.51
C GLU A 260 -8.79 13.91 27.41
N LYS A 261 -8.93 12.61 27.73
CA LYS A 261 -8.03 11.88 28.64
C LYS A 261 -7.00 11.00 27.91
N THR A 262 -7.36 10.47 26.75
CA THR A 262 -6.55 9.52 25.98
C THR A 262 -6.31 10.07 24.57
N PRO A 263 -5.04 10.14 24.11
CA PRO A 263 -4.75 10.51 22.73
C PRO A 263 -5.18 9.39 21.78
N ALA A 264 -5.38 9.73 20.50
CA ALA A 264 -5.42 8.72 19.44
C ALA A 264 -4.12 8.72 18.65
N ILE A 265 -3.62 7.54 18.29
CA ILE A 265 -2.45 7.40 17.41
C ILE A 265 -2.92 7.25 15.96
N VAL A 266 -2.51 8.20 15.13
CA VAL A 266 -2.91 8.28 13.72
C VAL A 266 -1.70 7.93 12.85
N ASP A 267 -1.69 6.74 12.28
CA ASP A 267 -0.58 6.23 11.48
C ASP A 267 -0.74 6.62 10.00
N GLY A 268 0.25 7.31 9.46
CA GLY A 268 0.23 7.80 8.08
C GLY A 268 1.27 7.11 7.19
N TRP A 269 0.92 6.82 5.95
CA TRP A 269 1.87 6.30 4.95
C TRP A 269 2.62 7.38 4.18
N ASP A 270 2.66 8.59 4.72
CA ASP A 270 3.15 9.76 4.00
C ASP A 270 4.66 9.70 3.68
N MET A 271 5.44 8.96 4.48
CA MET A 271 6.85 8.63 4.21
C MET A 271 7.04 7.18 3.73
N TYR A 272 5.97 6.49 3.36
CA TYR A 272 6.07 5.05 3.07
C TYR A 272 6.81 4.79 1.75
N ASN A 273 6.72 5.71 0.80
CA ASN A 273 7.14 5.44 -0.57
C ASN A 273 8.57 5.93 -0.92
N GLY A 274 9.31 6.59 -0.02
CA GLY A 274 10.67 7.07 -0.32
C GLY A 274 10.83 8.59 -0.48
N GLU A 275 9.78 9.41 -0.26
CA GLU A 275 9.89 10.88 -0.36
C GLU A 275 10.59 11.52 0.85
N GLY A 276 10.60 10.80 1.96
CA GLY A 276 11.07 11.29 3.25
C GLY A 276 10.17 12.38 3.82
N TYR A 277 10.69 13.12 4.80
CA TYR A 277 9.97 14.22 5.43
C TYR A 277 9.92 15.47 4.52
N THR A 278 8.73 16.07 4.39
CA THR A 278 8.43 17.24 3.54
C THR A 278 7.39 18.14 4.21
N ASP A 279 7.23 19.37 3.70
CA ASP A 279 6.20 20.30 4.19
C ASP A 279 4.77 19.73 4.06
N ARG A 280 4.51 18.88 3.07
CA ARG A 280 3.22 18.17 2.92
C ARG A 280 2.91 17.32 4.15
N ILE A 281 3.93 16.69 4.73
CA ILE A 281 3.80 15.84 5.93
C ILE A 281 3.55 16.72 7.16
N ALA A 282 4.23 17.86 7.26
CA ALA A 282 3.98 18.85 8.31
C ALA A 282 2.52 19.35 8.28
N GLU A 283 2.03 19.73 7.09
CA GLU A 283 0.65 20.16 6.88
C GLU A 283 -0.36 19.06 7.20
N HIS A 284 -0.05 17.80 6.84
CA HIS A 284 -0.92 16.68 7.15
C HIS A 284 -1.00 16.44 8.67
N GLY A 285 0.14 16.45 9.37
CA GLY A 285 0.18 16.36 10.82
C GLY A 285 -0.62 17.48 11.50
N LYS A 286 -0.54 18.71 10.96
CA LYS A 286 -1.38 19.83 11.42
C LYS A 286 -2.87 19.54 11.23
N ARG A 287 -3.30 19.11 10.05
CA ARG A 287 -4.73 18.76 9.80
C ARG A 287 -5.25 17.69 10.75
N ILE A 288 -4.41 16.71 11.10
CA ILE A 288 -4.76 15.65 12.06
C ILE A 288 -4.95 16.22 13.46
N LYS A 289 -4.07 17.13 13.91
CA LYS A 289 -4.21 17.82 15.20
C LYS A 289 -5.38 18.81 15.22
N ASP A 290 -5.68 19.46 14.10
CA ASP A 290 -6.82 20.36 13.95
C ASP A 290 -8.15 19.59 14.03
N ALA A 291 -8.19 18.31 13.59
CA ALA A 291 -9.35 17.45 13.73
C ALA A 291 -9.63 17.05 15.18
N HIS A 292 -8.57 16.82 15.98
CA HIS A 292 -8.66 16.68 17.42
C HIS A 292 -7.30 16.95 18.07
N LYS A 293 -7.22 17.89 19.03
CA LYS A 293 -5.96 18.38 19.64
C LYS A 293 -5.08 17.29 20.26
N ASN A 294 -5.69 16.19 20.72
CA ASN A 294 -4.99 15.06 21.35
C ASN A 294 -4.58 13.97 20.34
N ASN A 295 -4.81 14.15 19.05
CA ASN A 295 -4.29 13.22 18.04
C ASN A 295 -2.77 13.30 17.97
N ARG A 296 -2.15 12.13 17.80
CA ARG A 296 -0.70 11.97 17.62
C ARG A 296 -0.43 11.39 16.25
N PHE A 297 0.22 12.17 15.40
CA PHE A 297 0.52 11.76 14.03
C PHE A 297 1.87 11.04 13.95
N VAL A 298 1.84 9.80 13.46
CA VAL A 298 3.00 8.92 13.32
C VAL A 298 3.15 8.51 11.85
N PRO A 299 3.94 9.23 11.04
CA PRO A 299 4.21 8.84 9.66
C PRO A 299 5.17 7.63 9.56
N TRP A 300 4.94 6.77 8.58
CA TRP A 300 5.63 5.49 8.42
C TRP A 300 6.68 5.53 7.32
N LEU A 301 7.83 4.91 7.57
CA LEU A 301 8.93 4.70 6.63
C LEU A 301 8.92 3.27 6.13
N ARG A 302 9.26 3.05 4.86
CA ARG A 302 9.55 1.71 4.35
C ARG A 302 11.06 1.57 4.09
N PRO A 303 11.85 0.84 4.90
CA PRO A 303 13.31 0.86 4.81
C PRO A 303 13.86 0.65 3.40
N ASN A 304 13.29 -0.27 2.62
CA ASN A 304 13.77 -0.53 1.27
C ASN A 304 13.36 0.49 0.20
N SER A 305 12.75 1.60 0.59
CA SER A 305 12.48 2.77 -0.26
C SER A 305 13.47 3.92 -0.02
N TYR A 306 14.51 3.69 0.80
CA TYR A 306 15.46 4.71 1.21
C TYR A 306 16.89 4.18 1.16
N GLU A 307 17.84 5.10 1.01
CA GLU A 307 19.23 4.90 1.39
C GLU A 307 19.36 5.03 2.94
N PRO A 308 20.34 4.40 3.60
CA PRO A 308 20.51 4.53 5.06
C PRO A 308 20.60 5.98 5.54
N GLU A 309 21.31 6.86 4.82
CA GLU A 309 21.46 8.26 5.21
C GLU A 309 20.13 9.02 5.11
N ASP A 310 19.25 8.62 4.18
CA ASP A 310 17.91 9.19 4.02
C ASP A 310 16.94 8.72 5.12
N ILE A 311 17.15 7.50 5.64
CA ILE A 311 16.45 7.03 6.85
C ILE A 311 16.82 7.91 8.04
N THR A 312 18.10 8.19 8.27
CA THR A 312 18.53 9.05 9.39
C THR A 312 17.82 10.40 9.37
N ILE A 313 17.76 11.05 8.21
CA ILE A 313 17.11 12.35 8.05
C ILE A 313 15.60 12.24 8.23
N SER A 314 14.95 11.30 7.54
CA SER A 314 13.49 11.21 7.54
C SER A 314 12.92 10.78 8.89
N ALA A 315 13.58 9.86 9.58
CA ALA A 315 13.22 9.46 10.94
C ALA A 315 13.39 10.63 11.92
N TYR A 316 14.50 11.38 11.84
CA TYR A 316 14.76 12.53 12.70
C TYR A 316 13.74 13.65 12.49
N TYR A 317 13.57 14.13 11.26
CA TYR A 317 12.63 15.22 10.95
C TYR A 317 11.17 14.80 11.13
N GLY A 318 10.82 13.55 10.79
CA GLY A 318 9.50 12.97 11.02
C GLY A 318 9.13 12.98 12.51
N ALA A 319 9.99 12.44 13.38
CA ALA A 319 9.71 12.48 14.81
C ALA A 319 9.85 13.87 15.43
N ALA A 320 10.78 14.71 14.98
CA ALA A 320 10.95 16.04 15.57
C ALA A 320 9.74 16.94 15.31
N ASN A 321 9.19 16.90 14.11
CA ASN A 321 8.12 17.79 13.67
C ASN A 321 6.71 17.15 13.71
N CYS A 322 6.62 15.82 13.88
CA CYS A 322 5.36 15.12 14.17
C CYS A 322 5.43 14.52 15.59
N ASP A 323 4.62 13.50 15.89
CA ASP A 323 4.55 12.89 17.23
C ASP A 323 5.33 11.56 17.30
N GLY A 324 6.10 11.23 16.26
CA GLY A 324 6.88 10.01 16.14
C GLY A 324 7.13 9.59 14.69
N TYR A 325 7.62 8.36 14.51
CA TYR A 325 7.62 7.63 13.24
C TYR A 325 7.45 6.13 13.53
N SER A 326 7.03 5.37 12.51
CA SER A 326 7.11 3.90 12.50
C SER A 326 7.83 3.40 11.25
N LEU A 327 8.31 2.16 11.24
CA LEU A 327 8.92 1.55 10.04
C LEU A 327 8.19 0.28 9.62
N TRP A 328 7.87 0.15 8.33
CA TRP A 328 7.34 -1.04 7.68
C TRP A 328 8.41 -1.77 6.87
N SER A 329 8.82 -3.00 7.17
CA SER A 329 8.55 -3.79 8.36
C SER A 329 9.88 -4.38 8.83
N LEU A 330 9.96 -4.80 10.10
CA LEU A 330 11.18 -5.32 10.71
C LEU A 330 11.73 -6.55 9.98
N ALA A 331 10.89 -7.30 9.26
CA ALA A 331 11.32 -8.40 8.40
C ALA A 331 12.30 -7.95 7.28
N MET A 332 12.25 -6.68 6.83
CA MET A 332 13.23 -6.15 5.88
C MET A 332 14.63 -6.01 6.49
N LEU A 333 14.68 -5.86 7.82
CA LEU A 333 15.88 -5.62 8.61
C LEU A 333 16.39 -6.89 9.33
N ASP A 334 15.86 -8.07 8.98
CA ASP A 334 16.40 -9.35 9.44
C ASP A 334 17.00 -10.14 8.29
N GLU A 335 18.31 -10.35 8.34
CA GLU A 335 19.08 -11.09 7.34
C GLU A 335 18.80 -12.60 7.37
N ASN A 336 18.29 -13.13 8.49
CA ASN A 336 18.10 -14.57 8.68
C ASN A 336 16.68 -15.05 8.32
N THR A 337 15.81 -14.14 7.87
CA THR A 337 14.47 -14.51 7.42
C THR A 337 14.43 -14.71 5.92
N ASN A 338 13.68 -15.72 5.46
CA ASN A 338 13.29 -15.82 4.05
C ASN A 338 12.38 -14.64 3.72
N LYS A 339 12.99 -13.55 3.23
CA LYS A 339 12.28 -12.32 2.90
C LYS A 339 11.26 -12.57 1.81
N ARG A 340 10.08 -11.96 1.95
CA ARG A 340 9.10 -11.91 0.86
C ARG A 340 9.71 -11.15 -0.31
N ARG A 341 9.36 -11.54 -1.54
CA ARG A 341 9.79 -10.81 -2.75
C ARG A 341 9.45 -9.32 -2.60
N GLY A 342 10.45 -8.45 -2.81
CA GLY A 342 10.28 -7.00 -2.70
C GLY A 342 10.49 -6.45 -1.27
N TYR A 343 11.03 -7.25 -0.35
CA TYR A 343 11.50 -6.81 0.98
C TYR A 343 13.03 -6.68 1.05
N ASP A 344 13.72 -6.95 -0.06
CA ASP A 344 15.16 -6.80 -0.17
C ASP A 344 15.55 -5.34 -0.03
N LEU A 345 16.68 -5.10 0.63
CA LEU A 345 17.24 -3.76 0.80
C LEU A 345 17.95 -3.34 -0.50
N PRO A 346 17.86 -2.04 -0.88
CA PRO A 346 18.48 -1.50 -2.09
C PRO A 346 19.95 -1.88 -2.22
N GLY A 347 20.36 -2.30 -3.42
CA GLY A 347 21.75 -2.60 -3.75
C GLY A 347 22.38 -3.74 -2.95
N GLY A 348 21.57 -4.61 -2.30
CA GLY A 348 22.08 -5.70 -1.46
C GLY A 348 22.71 -5.20 -0.15
N ARG A 349 22.36 -3.99 0.30
CA ARG A 349 22.86 -3.44 1.57
C ARG A 349 22.46 -4.31 2.76
N GLN A 350 23.35 -4.33 3.76
CA GLN A 350 23.16 -5.04 5.02
C GLN A 350 22.12 -4.34 5.90
N ALA A 351 21.36 -5.12 6.66
CA ALA A 351 20.33 -4.60 7.55
C ALA A 351 20.91 -3.75 8.68
N ALA A 352 22.12 -4.09 9.16
CA ALA A 352 22.81 -3.37 10.21
C ALA A 352 23.01 -1.87 9.89
N LEU A 353 23.25 -1.53 8.62
CA LEU A 353 23.41 -0.13 8.19
C LEU A 353 22.13 0.69 8.40
N TYR A 354 20.97 0.10 8.11
CA TYR A 354 19.68 0.75 8.32
C TYR A 354 19.35 0.88 9.82
N LEU A 355 19.67 -0.14 10.61
CA LEU A 355 19.45 -0.10 12.06
C LEU A 355 20.32 0.98 12.74
N GLU A 356 21.60 1.13 12.34
CA GLU A 356 22.45 2.22 12.83
C GLU A 356 21.96 3.61 12.34
N ALA A 357 21.40 3.71 11.13
CA ALA A 357 20.77 4.94 10.66
C ALA A 357 19.58 5.36 11.54
N PHE A 358 18.68 4.42 11.87
CA PHE A 358 17.58 4.67 12.80
C PHE A 358 18.10 5.06 14.19
N LYS A 359 19.11 4.37 14.70
CA LYS A 359 19.72 4.71 16.00
C LYS A 359 20.29 6.11 16.02
N THR A 360 20.99 6.53 14.96
CA THR A 360 21.51 7.90 14.84
C THR A 360 20.39 8.93 14.92
N ALA A 361 19.27 8.69 14.22
CA ALA A 361 18.08 9.56 14.30
C ALA A 361 17.48 9.56 15.72
N ASN A 362 17.31 8.38 16.32
CA ASN A 362 16.74 8.21 17.66
C ASN A 362 17.57 8.92 18.73
N GLU A 363 18.89 8.78 18.70
CA GLU A 363 19.80 9.46 19.63
C GLU A 363 19.69 10.99 19.51
N ALA A 364 19.56 11.52 18.29
CA ALA A 364 19.32 12.95 18.07
C ALA A 364 17.95 13.39 18.64
N ILE A 365 16.90 12.58 18.48
CA ILE A 365 15.56 12.86 19.05
C ILE A 365 15.62 12.89 20.58
N TYR A 366 16.27 11.90 21.22
CA TYR A 366 16.40 11.91 22.68
C TYR A 366 17.21 13.11 23.18
N ALA A 367 18.26 13.51 22.46
CA ALA A 367 19.01 14.71 22.80
C ALA A 367 18.14 15.97 22.72
N ASP A 368 17.32 16.10 21.68
CA ASP A 368 16.39 17.23 21.54
C ASP A 368 15.26 17.21 22.58
N LEU A 369 14.75 16.05 22.96
CA LEU A 369 13.80 15.92 24.07
C LEU A 369 14.44 16.35 25.40
N LYS A 370 15.68 15.92 25.66
CA LYS A 370 16.41 16.28 26.89
C LYS A 370 16.72 17.77 26.97
N GLU A 371 17.04 18.40 25.84
CA GLU A 371 17.38 19.82 25.74
C GLU A 371 16.15 20.71 25.48
N ASN A 372 14.95 20.13 25.34
CA ASN A 372 13.69 20.79 25.03
C ASN A 372 13.74 21.63 23.72
N THR A 373 14.40 21.07 22.70
CA THR A 373 14.57 21.67 21.35
C THR A 373 13.80 20.91 20.27
N ILE A 374 12.95 19.95 20.67
CA ILE A 374 12.08 19.19 19.75
C ILE A 374 11.12 20.14 19.01
N GLY A 375 10.84 19.87 17.73
CA GLY A 375 10.07 20.77 16.86
C GLY A 375 10.90 21.86 16.16
N THR A 376 12.18 22.02 16.53
CA THR A 376 13.16 22.85 15.80
C THR A 376 14.42 22.04 15.46
N PRO A 377 14.31 20.99 14.63
CA PRO A 377 15.41 20.05 14.37
C PRO A 377 16.61 20.72 13.68
N GLN A 378 17.79 20.64 14.31
CA GLN A 378 19.05 21.20 13.80
C GLN A 378 20.26 20.26 13.91
N ARG A 379 20.17 19.14 14.65
CA ARG A 379 21.34 18.26 14.88
C ARG A 379 21.76 17.48 13.65
N ILE A 380 20.80 17.10 12.83
CA ILE A 380 21.03 16.49 11.52
C ILE A 380 20.56 17.50 10.50
N ALA A 381 21.44 17.90 9.58
CA ALA A 381 21.10 18.86 8.54
C ALA A 381 20.00 18.31 7.63
N TYR A 382 18.94 19.09 7.41
CA TYR A 382 17.91 18.74 6.44
C TYR A 382 18.51 18.68 5.03
N ARG A 383 18.13 17.65 4.30
CA ARG A 383 18.17 17.64 2.84
C ARG A 383 17.00 16.81 2.32
N PRO A 384 16.45 17.13 1.14
CA PRO A 384 15.50 16.25 0.48
C PRO A 384 16.07 14.84 0.30
N VAL A 385 15.21 13.85 0.46
CA VAL A 385 15.57 12.45 0.19
C VAL A 385 15.84 12.26 -1.29
N LYS A 386 16.82 11.40 -1.60
CA LYS A 386 17.10 11.02 -2.97
C LYS A 386 16.16 9.89 -3.35
N ALA A 387 15.34 10.10 -4.38
CA ALA A 387 14.55 9.03 -4.95
C ALA A 387 15.48 7.87 -5.34
N LEU A 388 15.16 6.66 -4.87
CA LEU A 388 15.89 5.47 -5.28
C LEU A 388 15.81 5.31 -6.80
N VAL A 389 16.85 4.75 -7.38
CA VAL A 389 16.87 4.39 -8.79
C VAL A 389 16.59 2.90 -8.91
N SER A 390 15.58 2.55 -9.70
CA SER A 390 15.20 1.16 -9.94
C SER A 390 16.39 0.32 -10.44
N PRO A 391 16.70 -0.86 -9.88
CA PRO A 391 17.74 -1.72 -10.44
C PRO A 391 17.28 -2.29 -11.78
N LEU A 392 18.23 -2.49 -12.70
CA LEU A 392 18.03 -3.25 -13.93
C LEU A 392 18.61 -4.66 -13.76
N ASP A 393 17.85 -5.66 -14.17
CA ASP A 393 18.24 -7.06 -14.24
C ASP A 393 18.68 -7.40 -15.67
N TYR A 394 19.98 -7.35 -15.92
CA TYR A 394 20.56 -7.62 -17.24
C TYR A 394 20.50 -9.09 -17.63
N SER A 395 20.35 -10.01 -16.67
CA SER A 395 20.29 -11.46 -16.96
C SER A 395 19.05 -11.83 -17.78
N LYS A 396 18.00 -11.01 -17.69
CA LYS A 396 16.74 -11.19 -18.44
C LYS A 396 16.77 -10.61 -19.85
N ILE A 397 17.84 -9.92 -20.24
CA ILE A 397 17.93 -9.26 -21.55
C ILE A 397 18.49 -10.26 -22.57
N ILE A 398 17.58 -10.73 -23.43
CA ILE A 398 17.89 -11.60 -24.57
C ILE A 398 17.48 -10.82 -25.81
N VAL A 399 18.45 -10.39 -26.61
CA VAL A 399 18.21 -9.68 -27.88
C VAL A 399 17.99 -10.72 -28.97
N PRO A 400 16.77 -10.88 -29.51
CA PRO A 400 16.51 -11.78 -30.63
C PRO A 400 16.91 -11.12 -31.95
N GLU A 401 17.10 -11.95 -32.97
CA GLU A 401 17.20 -11.47 -34.36
C GLU A 401 15.78 -11.19 -34.89
N LEU A 402 15.50 -9.92 -35.21
CA LEU A 402 14.20 -9.48 -35.72
C LEU A 402 14.38 -8.60 -36.95
N LEU A 403 13.38 -8.60 -37.82
CA LEU A 403 13.30 -7.81 -39.03
C LEU A 403 12.10 -6.86 -38.98
N PRO A 404 12.21 -5.64 -39.55
CA PRO A 404 11.09 -4.75 -39.78
C PRO A 404 9.97 -5.40 -40.61
N ALA A 405 8.72 -5.16 -40.22
CA ALA A 405 7.54 -5.52 -41.00
C ALA A 405 6.49 -4.39 -40.98
N GLY A 406 5.88 -4.13 -42.14
CA GLY A 406 5.00 -2.97 -42.36
C GLY A 406 5.74 -1.78 -42.98
N THR A 407 5.06 -0.64 -43.14
CA THR A 407 5.63 0.57 -43.77
C THR A 407 6.52 1.41 -42.86
N GLY A 408 6.42 1.22 -41.54
CA GLY A 408 7.03 2.08 -40.53
C GLY A 408 6.24 3.36 -40.24
N GLU A 409 5.12 3.59 -40.94
CA GLU A 409 4.28 4.77 -40.78
C GLU A 409 3.22 4.60 -39.66
N GLY A 410 2.59 5.71 -39.28
CA GLY A 410 1.52 5.75 -38.29
C GLY A 410 1.89 6.49 -37.00
N PRO A 411 0.92 6.67 -36.08
CA PRO A 411 1.14 7.40 -34.85
C PRO A 411 2.23 6.76 -33.98
N THR A 412 2.91 7.57 -33.19
CA THR A 412 3.77 7.09 -32.10
C THR A 412 2.90 6.80 -30.88
N PRO A 413 2.67 5.51 -30.55
CA PRO A 413 1.82 5.16 -29.44
C PRO A 413 2.60 5.41 -28.15
N ARG A 414 1.89 5.94 -27.15
CA ARG A 414 2.40 6.01 -25.79
C ARG A 414 1.96 4.74 -25.05
N LEU A 415 2.90 3.83 -24.85
CA LEU A 415 2.66 2.64 -24.04
C LEU A 415 2.87 2.97 -22.57
N VAL A 416 1.96 2.54 -21.70
CA VAL A 416 2.10 2.73 -20.26
C VAL A 416 2.45 1.40 -19.60
N LEU A 417 3.69 1.29 -19.14
CA LEU A 417 4.30 0.04 -18.70
C LEU A 417 4.62 0.05 -17.20
N ARG A 418 4.87 -1.13 -16.63
CA ARG A 418 5.33 -1.34 -15.25
C ARG A 418 6.46 -2.35 -15.18
N ASP A 419 7.12 -2.38 -14.03
CA ASP A 419 8.22 -3.30 -13.73
C ASP A 419 9.35 -3.13 -14.76
N GLN A 420 10.29 -4.06 -14.82
CA GLN A 420 11.23 -4.08 -15.94
C GLN A 420 10.56 -4.62 -17.20
N GLN A 421 10.54 -3.81 -18.26
CA GLN A 421 10.16 -4.22 -19.62
C GLN A 421 11.34 -4.09 -20.57
N THR A 422 11.39 -4.96 -21.57
CA THR A 422 12.35 -4.88 -22.67
C THR A 422 11.61 -4.51 -23.95
N ILE A 423 12.09 -3.47 -24.62
CA ILE A 423 11.56 -3.00 -25.90
C ILE A 423 12.66 -3.19 -26.95
N PHE A 424 12.38 -3.93 -28.00
CA PHE A 424 13.26 -4.07 -29.15
C PHE A 424 13.01 -2.96 -30.14
N ILE A 425 14.07 -2.38 -30.67
CA ILE A 425 14.04 -1.27 -31.62
C ILE A 425 14.97 -1.62 -32.78
N TYR A 426 14.48 -1.52 -34.01
CA TYR A 426 15.34 -1.66 -35.20
C TYR A 426 15.78 -0.29 -35.68
N ALA A 427 17.07 -0.15 -36.00
CA ALA A 427 17.62 1.03 -36.66
C ALA A 427 18.73 0.63 -37.63
N LYS A 428 18.90 1.39 -38.72
CA LYS A 428 20.05 1.23 -39.62
C LYS A 428 21.26 1.98 -39.08
N ALA A 429 22.45 1.53 -39.45
CA ALA A 429 23.70 2.22 -39.11
C ALA A 429 23.62 3.71 -39.52
N GLY A 430 23.92 4.61 -38.58
CA GLY A 430 23.86 6.05 -38.79
C GLY A 430 22.46 6.68 -38.72
N GLU A 431 21.41 5.91 -38.44
CA GLU A 431 20.08 6.46 -38.12
C GLU A 431 19.94 6.75 -36.60
N GLU A 432 19.01 7.64 -36.26
CA GLU A 432 18.70 7.99 -34.88
C GLU A 432 17.76 6.98 -34.22
N ILE A 433 18.18 6.46 -33.07
CA ILE A 433 17.28 5.82 -32.10
C ILE A 433 16.77 6.92 -31.17
N LYS A 434 15.46 7.20 -31.23
CA LYS A 434 14.85 8.28 -30.45
C LYS A 434 13.68 7.77 -29.63
N VAL A 435 13.72 8.02 -28.33
CA VAL A 435 12.74 7.53 -27.35
C VAL A 435 12.44 8.62 -26.33
N ALA A 436 11.18 8.73 -25.92
CA ALA A 436 10.79 9.46 -24.71
C ALA A 436 10.32 8.50 -23.62
N LEU A 437 10.78 8.76 -22.40
CA LEU A 437 10.41 8.04 -21.19
C LEU A 437 9.77 9.04 -20.21
N SER A 438 8.64 8.67 -19.61
CA SER A 438 7.94 9.52 -18.63
C SER A 438 7.69 8.77 -17.35
N HIS A 439 8.12 9.31 -16.21
CA HIS A 439 7.70 8.81 -14.91
C HIS A 439 6.27 9.26 -14.61
N LEU A 440 5.30 8.36 -14.72
CA LEU A 440 3.88 8.70 -14.66
C LEU A 440 3.27 8.61 -13.27
N ALA A 441 3.94 7.94 -12.33
CA ALA A 441 3.41 7.75 -10.98
C ALA A 441 3.61 8.95 -10.05
N GLY A 442 4.45 9.91 -10.43
CA GLY A 442 4.87 11.03 -9.59
C GLY A 442 5.15 10.62 -8.14
N ASN A 443 4.56 11.38 -7.22
CA ASN A 443 4.74 11.23 -5.79
C ASN A 443 4.03 9.99 -5.20
N GLU A 444 3.15 9.33 -5.97
CA GLU A 444 2.52 8.09 -5.53
C GLU A 444 3.53 6.94 -5.46
N ARG A 445 4.58 7.00 -6.30
CA ARG A 445 5.67 6.02 -6.40
C ARG A 445 6.97 6.76 -6.73
N PRO A 446 7.62 7.40 -5.77
CA PRO A 446 8.77 8.28 -5.94
C PRO A 446 10.08 7.48 -6.09
N ILE A 447 10.09 6.50 -6.99
CA ILE A 447 11.26 5.75 -7.40
C ILE A 447 11.60 6.18 -8.83
N ALA A 448 12.81 6.70 -9.05
CA ALA A 448 13.25 7.08 -10.37
C ALA A 448 13.26 5.83 -11.29
N LEU A 449 12.89 6.06 -12.54
CA LEU A 449 13.04 5.02 -13.56
C LEU A 449 14.52 4.85 -13.84
N ARG A 450 14.95 3.64 -14.17
CA ARG A 450 16.26 3.38 -14.78
C ARG A 450 16.05 2.79 -16.14
N TYR A 451 16.89 3.16 -17.10
CA TYR A 451 16.90 2.53 -18.39
C TYR A 451 18.30 2.30 -18.91
N ALA A 452 18.46 1.28 -19.74
CA ALA A 452 19.68 1.03 -20.49
C ALA A 452 19.32 0.60 -21.91
N LEU A 453 19.99 1.21 -22.89
CA LEU A 453 19.94 0.84 -24.29
C LEU A 453 21.17 -0.02 -24.62
N PHE A 454 20.91 -1.21 -25.14
CA PHE A 454 21.92 -2.17 -25.54
C PHE A 454 21.92 -2.33 -27.06
N ASP A 455 23.10 -2.57 -27.63
CA ASP A 455 23.21 -3.08 -28.99
C ASP A 455 22.99 -4.60 -29.07
N CYS A 456 23.16 -5.17 -30.27
CA CYS A 456 22.94 -6.60 -30.50
C CYS A 456 23.96 -7.49 -29.76
N ASP A 457 25.15 -6.97 -29.45
CA ASP A 457 26.20 -7.65 -28.69
C ASP A 457 26.05 -7.43 -27.17
N LYS A 458 24.93 -6.82 -26.74
CA LYS A 458 24.62 -6.45 -25.35
C LYS A 458 25.59 -5.42 -24.76
N LYS A 459 26.29 -4.65 -25.57
CA LYS A 459 27.06 -3.51 -25.10
C LYS A 459 26.10 -2.37 -24.78
N VAL A 460 26.28 -1.76 -23.61
CA VAL A 460 25.51 -0.59 -23.18
C VAL A 460 25.93 0.62 -24.02
N LEU A 461 24.97 1.21 -24.74
CA LEU A 461 25.15 2.43 -25.51
C LEU A 461 24.73 3.67 -24.73
N ARG A 462 23.76 3.53 -23.83
CA ARG A 462 23.29 4.58 -22.93
C ARG A 462 22.66 3.95 -21.69
N GLU A 463 22.93 4.51 -20.52
CA GLU A 463 22.30 4.09 -19.28
C GLU A 463 22.13 5.30 -18.36
N GLU A 464 20.88 5.63 -18.05
CA GLU A 464 20.53 6.81 -17.25
C GLU A 464 19.29 6.54 -16.39
N ALA A 465 18.87 7.55 -15.63
CA ALA A 465 17.68 7.51 -14.81
C ALA A 465 16.74 8.67 -15.16
N VAL A 466 15.43 8.42 -15.07
CA VAL A 466 14.39 9.46 -15.23
C VAL A 466 13.87 9.82 -13.85
N SER A 467 14.03 11.09 -13.48
CA SER A 467 13.57 11.61 -12.19
C SER A 467 12.06 11.44 -12.01
N VAL A 468 11.64 11.37 -10.74
CA VAL A 468 10.23 11.25 -10.36
C VAL A 468 9.40 12.37 -10.99
N GLY A 469 8.26 11.99 -11.57
CA GLY A 469 7.32 12.89 -12.25
C GLY A 469 7.85 13.53 -13.54
N SER A 470 9.09 13.23 -13.94
CA SER A 470 9.75 13.89 -15.06
C SER A 470 9.57 13.12 -16.37
N ARG A 471 9.82 13.82 -17.48
CA ARG A 471 9.92 13.24 -18.83
C ARG A 471 11.32 13.49 -19.35
N ASP A 472 11.93 12.43 -19.86
CA ASP A 472 13.21 12.50 -20.55
C ASP A 472 13.04 12.07 -22.01
N VAL A 473 13.80 12.72 -22.90
CA VAL A 473 13.83 12.39 -24.33
C VAL A 473 15.28 12.28 -24.75
N PHE A 474 15.67 11.10 -25.19
CA PHE A 474 17.05 10.85 -25.59
C PHE A 474 17.15 10.43 -27.05
N THR A 475 18.36 10.58 -27.58
CA THR A 475 18.74 10.14 -28.92
C THR A 475 20.11 9.48 -28.88
N VAL A 476 20.26 8.38 -29.59
CA VAL A 476 21.52 7.65 -29.78
C VAL A 476 21.67 7.33 -31.26
N MET A 477 22.84 7.60 -31.84
CA MET A 477 23.14 7.18 -33.20
C MET A 477 23.39 5.68 -33.24
N ALA A 478 22.69 4.95 -34.09
CA ALA A 478 22.86 3.52 -34.25
C ALA A 478 24.26 3.19 -34.81
N PRO A 479 25.17 2.55 -34.05
CA PRO A 479 26.52 2.22 -34.52
C PRO A 479 26.54 1.20 -35.68
N HIS A 480 25.54 0.32 -35.75
CA HIS A 480 25.39 -0.66 -36.82
C HIS A 480 23.91 -0.86 -37.15
N THR A 481 23.62 -1.53 -38.26
CA THR A 481 22.25 -1.93 -38.58
C THR A 481 21.86 -3.14 -37.71
N GLY A 482 20.68 -3.12 -37.10
CA GLY A 482 20.18 -4.27 -36.34
C GLY A 482 19.19 -3.93 -35.25
N ILE A 483 19.03 -4.88 -34.32
CA ILE A 483 18.15 -4.76 -33.16
C ILE A 483 18.91 -4.24 -31.95
N TYR A 484 18.30 -3.27 -31.29
CA TYR A 484 18.69 -2.70 -30.02
C TYR A 484 17.66 -3.08 -28.97
N ALA A 485 18.09 -3.32 -27.75
CA ALA A 485 17.20 -3.59 -26.63
C ALA A 485 17.21 -2.40 -25.67
N LEU A 486 16.05 -1.80 -25.45
CA LEU A 486 15.83 -0.82 -24.39
C LEU A 486 15.18 -1.53 -23.20
N ALA A 487 15.94 -1.70 -22.11
CA ALA A 487 15.38 -2.13 -20.85
C ALA A 487 14.99 -0.89 -20.03
N VAL A 488 13.75 -0.83 -19.54
CA VAL A 488 13.27 0.24 -18.65
C VAL A 488 12.69 -0.42 -17.41
N ALA A 489 13.08 0.04 -16.22
CA ALA A 489 12.57 -0.45 -14.95
C ALA A 489 11.97 0.68 -14.11
N GLY A 490 10.73 0.45 -13.65
CA GLY A 490 10.06 1.26 -12.62
C GLY A 490 10.09 0.62 -11.23
N GLY A 491 11.04 -0.29 -10.97
CA GLY A 491 11.21 -0.94 -9.66
C GLY A 491 10.52 -2.30 -9.54
N VAL A 492 11.01 -3.12 -8.61
CA VAL A 492 10.61 -4.52 -8.46
C VAL A 492 9.12 -4.65 -8.16
N GLY A 493 8.42 -5.49 -8.92
CA GLY A 493 6.99 -5.68 -8.76
C GLY A 493 6.15 -4.55 -9.35
N GLY A 494 6.79 -3.65 -10.13
CA GLY A 494 6.14 -2.56 -10.83
C GLY A 494 5.83 -1.37 -9.94
N GLN A 495 6.73 -0.96 -9.05
CA GLN A 495 6.51 0.16 -8.13
C GLN A 495 6.01 1.42 -8.89
N ALA A 496 6.81 2.02 -9.75
CA ALA A 496 6.40 3.09 -10.66
C ALA A 496 5.87 2.54 -12.00
N TRP A 497 4.80 3.15 -12.51
CA TRP A 497 4.40 3.03 -13.91
C TRP A 497 4.98 4.18 -14.71
N TYR A 498 5.24 3.91 -15.99
CA TYR A 498 5.94 4.84 -16.87
C TYR A 498 5.41 4.79 -18.29
N GLY A 499 5.50 5.93 -18.97
CA GLY A 499 5.18 6.06 -20.38
C GLY A 499 6.42 5.83 -21.23
N VAL A 500 6.27 5.11 -22.34
CA VAL A 500 7.29 4.92 -23.37
C VAL A 500 6.74 5.35 -24.72
N GLU A 501 7.45 6.23 -25.40
CA GLU A 501 7.18 6.63 -26.78
C GLU A 501 8.43 6.36 -27.62
N VAL A 502 8.38 5.39 -28.53
CA VAL A 502 9.49 5.10 -29.45
C VAL A 502 9.22 5.82 -30.76
N PHE A 503 10.03 6.81 -31.10
CA PHE A 503 9.87 7.57 -32.35
C PHE A 503 10.49 6.85 -33.54
N THR A 504 11.45 5.95 -33.29
CA THR A 504 12.03 5.09 -34.32
C THR A 504 10.95 4.17 -34.92
N PRO A 505 10.86 4.02 -36.25
CA PRO A 505 9.70 3.42 -36.92
C PRO A 505 9.33 2.02 -36.45
N TYR A 506 10.29 1.13 -36.24
CA TYR A 506 10.01 -0.28 -35.94
C TYR A 506 10.42 -0.65 -34.53
N PHE A 507 9.47 -1.10 -33.72
CA PHE A 507 9.74 -1.55 -32.36
C PHE A 507 8.72 -2.60 -31.89
N ALA A 508 9.08 -3.33 -30.84
CA ALA A 508 8.16 -4.25 -30.18
C ALA A 508 8.48 -4.43 -28.71
N VAL A 509 7.46 -4.62 -27.87
CA VAL A 509 7.61 -4.99 -26.46
C VAL A 509 7.74 -6.51 -26.35
N ASP A 510 8.73 -6.97 -25.60
CA ASP A 510 8.95 -8.39 -25.31
C ASP A 510 7.84 -8.94 -24.40
N ALA A 511 7.09 -9.92 -24.88
CA ALA A 511 6.04 -10.61 -24.13
C ALA A 511 6.29 -12.13 -24.03
N ARG A 512 7.53 -12.59 -24.25
CA ARG A 512 7.93 -14.01 -24.11
C ARG A 512 7.62 -14.59 -22.74
N THR A 513 7.92 -13.83 -21.70
CA THR A 513 7.64 -14.22 -20.32
C THR A 513 6.47 -13.42 -19.77
N LYS A 514 6.52 -12.10 -19.93
CA LYS A 514 5.47 -11.17 -19.54
C LYS A 514 5.70 -9.81 -20.18
N ALA A 515 4.63 -9.12 -20.53
CA ALA A 515 4.59 -7.69 -20.77
C ALA A 515 3.60 -7.07 -19.78
N TYR A 516 4.08 -6.16 -18.92
CA TYR A 516 3.27 -5.60 -17.83
C TYR A 516 2.84 -4.17 -18.15
N PHE A 517 1.55 -3.99 -18.40
CA PHE A 517 0.91 -2.70 -18.71
C PHE A 517 0.15 -2.13 -17.51
N PHE A 518 0.02 -0.81 -17.49
CA PHE A 518 -0.81 -0.07 -16.53
C PHE A 518 -1.86 0.76 -17.26
N ASN A 519 -3.09 0.76 -16.74
CA ASN A 519 -4.30 1.27 -17.41
C ASN A 519 -4.65 0.53 -18.73
N PRO A 520 -5.92 0.58 -19.16
CA PRO A 520 -6.34 0.05 -20.46
C PRO A 520 -5.69 0.77 -21.63
N GLN A 521 -5.30 0.00 -22.66
CA GLN A 521 -4.58 0.48 -23.84
C GLN A 521 -5.03 -0.31 -25.06
N THR A 522 -4.73 0.19 -26.25
CA THR A 522 -4.83 -0.59 -27.49
C THR A 522 -3.46 -1.14 -27.84
N ILE A 523 -3.42 -2.42 -28.16
CA ILE A 523 -2.21 -3.11 -28.59
C ILE A 523 -2.46 -3.88 -29.88
N TYR A 524 -1.37 -4.24 -30.56
CA TYR A 524 -1.41 -5.10 -31.75
C TYR A 524 -0.49 -6.30 -31.53
N VAL A 525 -0.93 -7.47 -31.97
CA VAL A 525 -0.19 -8.74 -31.84
C VAL A 525 -0.29 -9.54 -33.13
N ALA A 526 0.65 -10.46 -33.33
CA ALA A 526 0.54 -11.44 -34.42
C ALA A 526 -0.46 -12.55 -34.03
N GLY A 527 -1.25 -12.99 -35.01
CA GLY A 527 -2.35 -13.92 -34.86
C GLY A 527 -1.96 -15.40 -34.90
N LYS A 528 -2.96 -16.26 -35.07
CA LYS A 528 -2.81 -17.71 -35.03
C LYS A 528 -1.96 -18.26 -36.16
N ASP A 529 -2.12 -17.75 -37.37
CA ASP A 529 -1.32 -18.07 -38.56
C ASP A 529 0.17 -17.82 -38.36
N ALA A 530 0.52 -16.79 -37.59
CA ALA A 530 1.88 -16.47 -37.16
C ALA A 530 2.39 -17.33 -35.99
N GLY A 531 1.62 -18.33 -35.56
CA GLY A 531 1.98 -19.24 -34.46
C GLY A 531 1.65 -18.72 -33.06
N ASN A 532 0.76 -17.75 -32.93
CA ASN A 532 0.22 -17.29 -31.65
C ASN A 532 -1.29 -17.61 -31.55
N PRO A 533 -1.68 -18.81 -31.11
CA PRO A 533 -3.10 -19.19 -31.07
C PRO A 533 -3.90 -18.46 -29.98
N GLU A 534 -3.22 -18.00 -28.92
CA GLU A 534 -3.84 -17.33 -27.79
C GLU A 534 -2.92 -16.28 -27.17
N LEU A 535 -3.53 -15.21 -26.65
CA LEU A 535 -2.92 -14.23 -25.76
C LEU A 535 -3.46 -14.45 -24.35
N LEU A 536 -2.58 -14.68 -23.39
CA LEU A 536 -2.94 -14.83 -22.00
C LEU A 536 -2.94 -13.47 -21.30
N LEU A 537 -4.05 -13.12 -20.67
CA LEU A 537 -4.19 -11.95 -19.83
C LEU A 537 -4.34 -12.38 -18.36
N THR A 538 -3.45 -11.88 -17.51
CA THR A 538 -3.48 -12.07 -16.06
C THR A 538 -3.72 -10.74 -15.34
N MET A 539 -4.65 -10.74 -14.39
CA MET A 539 -5.12 -9.60 -13.58
C MET A 539 -5.34 -10.04 -12.12
N GLN A 540 -5.68 -9.13 -11.21
CA GLN A 540 -6.12 -9.53 -9.87
C GLN A 540 -7.51 -10.17 -9.91
N PRO A 541 -7.82 -11.15 -9.04
CA PRO A 541 -9.11 -11.86 -9.04
C PRO A 541 -10.34 -10.96 -8.87
N THR A 542 -10.18 -9.79 -8.25
CA THR A 542 -11.28 -8.85 -7.97
C THR A 542 -11.49 -7.81 -9.07
N GLU A 543 -10.65 -7.80 -10.11
CA GLU A 543 -10.67 -6.78 -11.16
C GLU A 543 -11.44 -7.24 -12.40
N SER A 544 -12.07 -6.27 -13.08
CA SER A 544 -12.82 -6.50 -14.32
C SER A 544 -12.22 -5.69 -15.48
N HIS A 545 -12.53 -6.07 -16.72
CA HIS A 545 -12.13 -5.33 -17.92
C HIS A 545 -13.14 -5.51 -19.05
N ILE A 546 -13.17 -4.54 -19.96
CA ILE A 546 -13.83 -4.66 -21.25
C ILE A 546 -12.73 -4.80 -22.31
N ARG A 547 -12.91 -5.71 -23.26
CA ARG A 547 -12.00 -5.83 -24.41
C ARG A 547 -12.76 -5.95 -25.72
N ALA A 548 -12.24 -5.36 -26.78
CA ALA A 548 -12.64 -5.64 -28.16
C ALA A 548 -11.46 -6.26 -28.91
N ILE A 549 -11.76 -7.24 -29.77
CA ILE A 549 -10.80 -7.85 -30.69
C ILE A 549 -11.13 -7.33 -32.08
N ASN A 550 -10.15 -6.71 -32.73
CA ASN A 550 -10.34 -6.00 -33.99
C ASN A 550 -11.50 -4.98 -33.88
N ASP A 551 -12.49 -5.09 -34.77
CA ASP A 551 -13.69 -4.26 -34.78
C ASP A 551 -14.94 -5.07 -34.35
N GLU A 552 -14.73 -6.18 -33.65
CA GLU A 552 -15.81 -6.97 -33.05
C GLU A 552 -16.41 -6.28 -31.82
N ALA A 553 -17.61 -6.74 -31.43
CA ALA A 553 -18.30 -6.23 -30.26
C ALA A 553 -17.45 -6.44 -28.98
N PRO A 554 -17.38 -5.43 -28.09
CA PRO A 554 -16.64 -5.56 -26.86
C PRO A 554 -17.25 -6.62 -25.94
N VAL A 555 -16.38 -7.39 -25.28
CA VAL A 555 -16.73 -8.38 -24.26
C VAL A 555 -16.30 -7.85 -22.90
N GLU A 556 -17.24 -7.77 -21.97
CA GLU A 556 -16.95 -7.49 -20.57
C GLU A 556 -16.64 -8.79 -19.82
N ILE A 557 -15.53 -8.79 -19.09
CA ILE A 557 -15.20 -9.84 -18.14
C ILE A 557 -15.18 -9.25 -16.75
N VAL A 558 -15.98 -9.85 -15.87
CA VAL A 558 -16.14 -9.42 -14.49
C VAL A 558 -15.31 -10.31 -13.56
N ARG A 559 -14.47 -9.69 -12.72
CA ARG A 559 -13.74 -10.33 -11.61
C ARG A 559 -13.05 -11.65 -12.00
N SER A 560 -12.10 -11.57 -12.93
CA SER A 560 -11.39 -12.74 -13.45
C SER A 560 -9.88 -12.52 -13.45
N ALA A 561 -9.15 -13.38 -12.73
CA ALA A 561 -7.70 -13.32 -12.62
C ALA A 561 -6.97 -13.78 -13.90
N LEU A 562 -7.55 -14.70 -14.66
CA LEU A 562 -6.88 -15.35 -15.79
C LEU A 562 -7.84 -15.47 -16.98
N ASN A 563 -7.44 -14.92 -18.12
CA ASN A 563 -8.27 -14.85 -19.31
C ASN A 563 -7.44 -15.25 -20.53
N SER A 564 -7.80 -16.37 -21.17
CA SER A 564 -7.23 -16.72 -22.47
C SER A 564 -8.05 -16.04 -23.57
N ILE A 565 -7.36 -15.32 -24.45
CA ILE A 565 -7.93 -14.60 -25.58
C ILE A 565 -7.51 -15.35 -26.84
N ALA A 566 -8.45 -16.02 -27.51
CA ALA A 566 -8.19 -16.64 -28.81
C ALA A 566 -7.86 -15.57 -29.84
N LEU A 567 -6.77 -15.77 -30.58
CA LEU A 567 -6.33 -14.82 -31.60
C LEU A 567 -6.76 -15.30 -33.00
N PRO A 568 -7.43 -14.46 -33.82
CA PRO A 568 -7.67 -14.77 -35.22
C PRO A 568 -6.37 -14.72 -36.04
N ASP A 569 -6.47 -15.04 -37.32
CA ASP A 569 -5.34 -14.92 -38.27
C ASP A 569 -5.01 -13.45 -38.56
N GLY A 570 -3.75 -13.19 -38.95
CA GLY A 570 -3.27 -11.86 -39.32
C GLY A 570 -2.79 -11.02 -38.14
N ILE A 571 -2.82 -9.70 -38.28
CA ILE A 571 -2.49 -8.77 -37.20
C ILE A 571 -3.75 -8.43 -36.42
N VAL A 572 -3.73 -8.75 -35.13
CA VAL A 572 -4.87 -8.66 -34.25
C VAL A 572 -4.74 -7.41 -33.41
N LYS A 573 -5.75 -6.54 -33.46
CA LYS A 573 -5.91 -5.39 -32.56
C LYS A 573 -6.64 -5.87 -31.31
N VAL A 574 -6.11 -5.58 -30.13
CA VAL A 574 -6.80 -5.84 -28.86
C VAL A 574 -6.92 -4.51 -28.13
N ALA A 575 -8.15 -4.03 -27.98
CA ALA A 575 -8.46 -2.76 -27.35
C ALA A 575 -9.09 -3.00 -25.98
N PHE A 576 -8.40 -2.59 -24.91
CA PHE A 576 -8.90 -2.67 -23.55
C PHE A 576 -9.56 -1.35 -23.13
N SER A 577 -10.67 -1.43 -22.38
CA SER A 577 -11.33 -0.30 -21.74
C SER A 577 -11.74 -0.62 -20.30
N ARG A 578 -12.03 0.43 -19.52
CA ARG A 578 -12.47 0.29 -18.12
C ARG A 578 -13.87 -0.36 -18.07
N SER A 579 -14.09 -1.20 -17.07
CA SER A 579 -15.42 -1.69 -16.67
C SER A 579 -15.96 -0.80 -15.56
N ASP A 580 -17.28 -0.60 -15.55
CA ASP A 580 -17.98 0.20 -14.55
C ASP A 580 -18.19 -0.56 -13.22
N VAL A 581 -17.94 -1.87 -13.18
CA VAL A 581 -18.11 -2.72 -11.98
C VAL A 581 -16.89 -2.60 -11.04
N THR A 582 -15.73 -3.01 -11.54
CA THR A 582 -14.40 -2.83 -10.93
C THR A 582 -13.41 -2.77 -12.10
N TRP A 583 -12.25 -2.13 -11.97
CA TRP A 583 -11.31 -2.07 -13.10
C TRP A 583 -9.90 -2.45 -12.68
N SER A 584 -9.19 -3.15 -13.55
CA SER A 584 -7.78 -3.47 -13.30
C SER A 584 -6.87 -2.33 -13.65
N GLN A 585 -6.04 -1.95 -12.70
CA GLN A 585 -4.92 -1.06 -12.99
C GLN A 585 -3.75 -1.81 -13.66
N ASN A 586 -3.79 -3.16 -13.69
CA ASN A 586 -2.65 -4.03 -13.92
C ASN A 586 -2.96 -5.14 -14.93
N PHE A 587 -2.35 -5.09 -16.11
CA PHE A 587 -2.54 -6.12 -17.14
C PHE A 587 -1.20 -6.77 -17.44
N VAL A 588 -1.09 -8.07 -17.16
CA VAL A 588 0.07 -8.86 -17.57
C VAL A 588 -0.32 -9.68 -18.78
N LEU A 589 0.39 -9.46 -19.88
CA LEU A 589 0.17 -10.15 -21.14
C LEU A 589 1.32 -11.11 -21.41
N SER A 590 1.00 -12.33 -21.86
CA SER A 590 2.01 -13.29 -22.28
C SER A 590 1.48 -14.24 -23.35
N PHE A 591 2.40 -14.88 -24.07
CA PHE A 591 2.08 -15.84 -25.12
C PHE A 591 2.56 -17.23 -24.70
N PRO A 592 1.73 -18.04 -24.02
CA PRO A 592 2.17 -19.32 -23.44
C PRO A 592 2.63 -20.34 -24.51
N ARG A 593 2.14 -20.20 -25.75
CA ARG A 593 2.43 -21.08 -26.88
C ARG A 593 2.86 -20.31 -28.14
N GLY A 594 3.24 -19.04 -28.00
CA GLY A 594 3.47 -18.15 -29.13
C GLY A 594 4.85 -18.28 -29.75
N LYS A 595 4.90 -18.29 -31.10
CA LYS A 595 6.16 -18.20 -31.87
C LYS A 595 6.61 -16.76 -32.11
N ILE A 596 5.69 -15.79 -32.07
CA ILE A 596 5.97 -14.36 -32.24
C ILE A 596 5.46 -13.59 -31.01
N PRO A 597 6.08 -13.77 -29.83
CA PRO A 597 5.57 -13.29 -28.56
C PRO A 597 5.91 -11.81 -28.32
N PHE A 598 5.47 -10.96 -29.26
CA PHE A 598 5.77 -9.54 -29.28
C PHE A 598 4.49 -8.71 -29.36
N ILE A 599 4.50 -7.57 -28.67
CA ILE A 599 3.41 -6.61 -28.68
C ILE A 599 3.86 -5.35 -29.41
N TYR A 600 3.06 -4.92 -30.39
CA TYR A 600 3.31 -3.74 -31.19
C TYR A 600 2.37 -2.63 -30.77
N GLY A 601 2.85 -1.39 -30.88
CA GLY A 601 1.99 -0.23 -30.66
C GLY A 601 1.20 0.21 -31.90
N HIS A 602 1.58 -0.26 -33.09
CA HIS A 602 0.88 0.03 -34.36
C HIS A 602 1.12 -1.10 -35.39
N PRO A 603 0.14 -1.46 -36.25
CA PRO A 603 0.27 -2.56 -37.21
C PRO A 603 1.31 -2.33 -38.31
N GLU A 604 1.67 -1.07 -38.61
CA GLU A 604 2.69 -0.77 -39.62
C GLU A 604 4.12 -0.64 -39.06
N ARG A 605 4.27 -0.74 -37.73
CA ARG A 605 5.52 -0.43 -37.02
C ARG A 605 6.09 -1.66 -36.31
N ARG A 606 6.07 -2.83 -36.97
CA ARG A 606 6.29 -4.14 -36.34
C ARG A 606 7.73 -4.64 -36.47
N LEU A 607 8.08 -5.54 -35.56
CA LEU A 607 9.26 -6.40 -35.64
C LEU A 607 8.83 -7.87 -35.61
N VAL A 608 9.35 -8.69 -36.52
CA VAL A 608 9.06 -10.13 -36.60
C VAL A 608 10.36 -10.93 -36.59
N PRO A 609 10.38 -12.18 -36.10
CA PRO A 609 11.56 -13.04 -36.19
C PRO A 609 12.11 -13.13 -37.62
N ALA A 610 13.43 -13.16 -37.76
CA ALA A 610 14.05 -13.62 -38.99
C ALA A 610 13.73 -15.12 -39.18
N GLU A 611 13.43 -15.53 -40.42
CA GLU A 611 13.10 -16.93 -40.77
C GLU A 611 14.25 -17.91 -40.55
#